data_AF-A0A8T0DAB0-F1
#
_entry.id   AF-A0A8T0DAB0-F1
#
_cell.length_a   1.000
_cell.length_b   1.000
_cell.length_c   1.000
_cell.angle_alpha   90.00
_cell.angle_beta   90.00
_cell.angle_gamma   90.00
#
_symmetry.space_group_name_H-M   'P 1'
#
loop_
_entity.id
_entity.type
_entity.pdbx_description
1 polymer ?
#
loop_
_entity_poly.entity_id
_entity_poly.type
_entity_poly.pdbx_seq_one_letter_code
_entity_poly.pdbx_strand_id
1 'polypeptide(L)'
;MNFHPTFVMTLTLLIQTKLCSTDNRLNHIRTVDEYINTCPVRVEDNKTIPRAGPGDKICSDWSQLSCCSPETEEQIREQVLHRFDLSHWFLYACVRDWSVEFEWHSGKNTCPSEKECKSFSSIYKHSKDFCESIWDGSWRVERSDRCFHFTSNAAPFHKHNREVSVLRAKEILKRLTAGTTRPKMQALRTWLVCAAFMIVSQGRH
;
A
#
# COMPACT_ATOMS: atom_id res chain seq x y z
N MET A 1 6.47 -30.00 43.87
CA MET A 1 6.06 -28.59 43.62
C MET A 1 5.01 -28.62 42.52
N ASN A 2 3.73 -28.60 42.90
CA ASN A 2 2.61 -28.79 41.98
C ASN A 2 2.03 -27.42 41.61
N PHE A 3 2.22 -26.99 40.38
CA PHE A 3 1.59 -25.76 39.87
C PHE A 3 0.13 -26.05 39.51
N HIS A 4 -0.78 -25.23 40.06
CA HIS A 4 -2.22 -25.37 39.90
C HIS A 4 -2.63 -25.06 38.44
N PRO A 5 -3.42 -25.92 37.76
CA PRO A 5 -3.77 -25.77 36.34
C PRO A 5 -4.58 -24.50 36.01
N THR A 6 -5.22 -23.91 37.01
CA THR A 6 -5.94 -22.63 36.90
C THR A 6 -5.01 -21.43 36.68
N PHE A 7 -3.80 -21.46 37.25
CA PHE A 7 -2.84 -20.36 37.14
C PHE A 7 -2.18 -20.28 35.75
N VAL A 8 -1.96 -21.44 35.13
CA VAL A 8 -1.41 -21.56 33.77
C VAL A 8 -2.41 -21.08 32.70
N MET A 9 -3.72 -21.33 32.91
CA MET A 9 -4.78 -20.83 32.03
C MET A 9 -4.95 -19.31 32.11
N THR A 10 -4.89 -18.71 33.31
CA THR A 10 -5.00 -17.25 33.45
C THR A 10 -3.79 -16.51 32.87
N LEU A 11 -2.60 -17.10 32.94
CA LEU A 11 -1.37 -16.51 32.40
C LEU A 11 -1.31 -16.60 30.86
N THR A 12 -1.77 -17.70 30.27
CA THR A 12 -1.85 -17.85 28.80
C THR A 12 -2.91 -16.92 28.18
N LEU A 13 -4.03 -16.67 28.87
CA LEU A 13 -5.06 -15.73 28.41
C LEU A 13 -4.56 -14.26 28.36
N LEU A 14 -3.72 -13.86 29.31
CA LEU A 14 -3.13 -12.52 29.35
C LEU A 14 -2.04 -12.33 28.28
N ILE A 15 -1.31 -13.38 27.91
CA ILE A 15 -0.27 -13.33 26.87
C ILE A 15 -0.88 -13.29 25.46
N GLN A 16 -2.02 -13.96 25.23
CA GLN A 16 -2.68 -14.01 23.91
C GLN A 16 -3.38 -12.71 23.50
N THR A 17 -3.85 -11.89 24.45
CA THR A 17 -4.51 -10.60 24.12
C THR A 17 -3.58 -9.55 23.54
N LYS A 18 -2.26 -9.66 23.75
CA LYS A 18 -1.27 -8.73 23.16
C LYS A 18 -0.90 -9.04 21.71
N LEU A 19 -1.21 -10.23 21.20
CA LEU A 19 -0.66 -10.71 19.93
C LEU A 19 -1.53 -10.43 18.70
N CYS A 20 -2.70 -9.81 18.85
CA CYS A 20 -3.58 -9.46 17.72
C CYS A 20 -4.15 -8.04 17.82
N SER A 21 -3.27 -7.06 17.98
CA SER A 21 -3.62 -5.66 17.73
C SER A 21 -2.62 -5.09 16.75
N THR A 22 -2.97 -5.07 15.46
CA THR A 22 -2.26 -4.24 14.49
C THR A 22 -2.49 -2.79 14.89
N ASP A 23 -1.46 -2.12 15.41
CA ASP A 23 -1.55 -0.70 15.75
C ASP A 23 -1.71 0.11 14.47
N ASN A 24 -2.93 0.60 14.23
CA ASN A 24 -3.21 1.40 13.05
C ASN A 24 -2.58 2.78 13.23
N ARG A 25 -1.62 3.11 12.36
CA ARG A 25 -0.94 4.42 12.36
C ARG A 25 -1.90 5.61 12.36
N LEU A 26 -3.09 5.48 11.78
CA LEU A 26 -4.12 6.54 11.78
C LEU A 26 -4.61 6.90 13.19
N ASN A 27 -4.41 6.04 14.20
CA ASN A 27 -4.76 6.32 15.59
C ASN A 27 -3.87 7.41 16.21
N HIS A 28 -2.66 7.60 15.68
CA HIS A 28 -1.64 8.48 16.26
C HIS A 28 -1.46 9.79 15.49
N ILE A 29 -1.92 9.83 14.24
CA ILE A 29 -1.83 11.02 13.38
C ILE A 29 -2.89 12.05 13.81
N ARG A 30 -2.45 13.25 14.17
CA ARG A 30 -3.31 14.34 14.65
C ARG A 30 -3.31 15.54 13.73
N THR A 31 -2.23 15.75 12.97
CA THR A 31 -2.10 16.90 12.09
C THR A 31 -2.09 16.50 10.63
N VAL A 32 -2.42 17.46 9.76
CA VAL A 32 -2.34 17.28 8.30
C VAL A 32 -0.90 16.98 7.89
N ASP A 33 0.07 17.69 8.48
CA ASP A 33 1.49 17.51 8.15
C ASP A 33 2.00 16.12 8.55
N GLU A 34 1.59 15.59 9.70
CA GLU A 34 1.90 14.19 10.09
C GLU A 34 1.33 13.18 9.10
N TYR A 35 0.12 13.44 8.57
CA TYR A 35 -0.50 12.54 7.58
C TYR A 35 0.23 12.55 6.24
N ILE A 36 0.57 13.74 5.72
CA ILE A 36 1.08 13.88 4.35
C ILE A 36 2.59 13.73 4.24
N ASN A 37 3.36 14.00 5.30
CA ASN A 37 4.83 13.88 5.30
C ASN A 37 5.28 12.49 5.76
N THR A 38 4.71 11.46 5.16
CA THR A 38 4.99 10.06 5.49
C THR A 38 5.25 9.27 4.22
N CYS A 39 6.23 8.38 4.27
CA CYS A 39 6.46 7.41 3.22
C CYS A 39 5.70 6.11 3.51
N PRO A 40 5.19 5.41 2.47
CA PRO A 40 4.78 4.02 2.62
C PRO A 40 5.94 3.23 3.20
N VAL A 41 5.70 2.42 4.22
CA VAL A 41 6.75 1.57 4.79
C VAL A 41 7.17 0.58 3.71
N ARG A 42 8.36 0.77 3.14
CA ARG A 42 9.01 -0.25 2.33
C ARG A 42 9.91 -1.07 3.25
N VAL A 43 9.83 -2.38 3.12
CA VAL A 43 10.66 -3.32 3.88
C VAL A 43 12.15 -3.12 3.56
N GLU A 44 12.45 -2.63 2.35
CA GLU A 44 13.79 -2.58 1.78
C GLU A 44 14.63 -1.37 2.24
N ASP A 45 14.02 -0.22 2.58
CA ASP A 45 14.76 1.01 2.92
C ASP A 45 14.42 1.61 4.30
N ASN A 46 13.43 1.05 5.01
CA ASN A 46 12.94 1.51 6.32
C ASN A 46 12.66 3.03 6.39
N LYS A 47 12.42 3.68 5.24
CA LYS A 47 12.16 5.11 5.17
C LYS A 47 10.70 5.36 5.49
N THR A 48 10.46 6.03 6.61
CA THR A 48 9.11 6.41 7.05
C THR A 48 8.81 7.89 6.81
N ILE A 49 9.84 8.70 6.55
CA ILE A 49 9.74 10.16 6.40
C ILE A 49 10.47 10.57 5.11
N PRO A 50 9.86 11.39 4.25
CA PRO A 50 10.48 11.85 3.02
C PRO A 50 11.67 12.78 3.31
N ARG A 51 12.67 12.74 2.43
CA ARG A 51 13.91 13.53 2.52
C ARG A 51 14.30 14.02 1.12
N ALA A 52 15.36 14.81 1.04
CA ALA A 52 15.97 15.09 -0.26
C ALA A 52 16.27 13.76 -0.97
N GLY A 53 15.69 13.60 -2.15
CA GLY A 53 15.89 12.45 -3.02
C GLY A 53 17.00 12.70 -4.03
N PRO A 54 17.31 11.71 -4.86
CA PRO A 54 18.19 11.90 -6.00
C PRO A 54 17.59 12.92 -6.99
N GLY A 55 18.47 13.69 -7.65
CA GLY A 55 18.12 14.84 -8.49
C GLY A 55 18.19 14.58 -9.99
N ASP A 56 18.23 13.31 -10.41
CA ASP A 56 18.41 12.94 -11.81
C ASP A 56 17.11 13.09 -12.64
N LYS A 57 17.23 13.00 -13.96
CA LYS A 57 16.20 13.45 -14.93
C LYS A 57 14.82 12.80 -14.81
N ILE A 58 14.71 11.59 -14.27
CA ILE A 58 13.43 10.84 -14.23
C ILE A 58 12.64 11.19 -12.97
N CYS A 59 13.34 11.47 -11.85
CA CYS A 59 12.73 11.73 -10.54
C CYS A 59 12.97 13.15 -10.02
N SER A 60 13.57 14.05 -10.82
CA SER A 60 14.01 15.38 -10.39
C SER A 60 12.90 16.24 -9.77
N ASP A 61 11.65 16.05 -10.21
CA ASP A 61 10.49 16.77 -9.69
C ASP A 61 10.19 16.49 -8.22
N TRP A 62 10.72 15.39 -7.67
CA TRP A 62 10.60 15.01 -6.27
C TRP A 62 11.91 15.18 -5.48
N SER A 63 12.97 15.71 -6.10
CA SER A 63 14.32 15.81 -5.51
C SER A 63 14.39 16.50 -4.14
N GLN A 64 13.50 17.46 -3.87
CA GLN A 64 13.48 18.16 -2.57
C GLN A 64 12.82 17.35 -1.46
N LEU A 65 11.84 16.52 -1.79
CA LEU A 65 11.02 15.77 -0.83
C LEU A 65 10.51 14.47 -1.47
N SER A 66 11.32 13.42 -1.37
CA SER A 66 11.08 12.10 -1.95
C SER A 66 11.08 11.02 -0.89
N CYS A 67 10.34 9.95 -1.17
CA CYS A 67 10.42 8.69 -0.46
C CYS A 67 11.46 7.74 -1.06
N CYS A 68 11.96 8.02 -2.27
CA CYS A 68 12.91 7.15 -2.95
C CYS A 68 14.35 7.41 -2.48
N SER A 69 15.20 6.40 -2.57
CA SER A 69 16.66 6.54 -2.40
C SER A 69 17.36 6.70 -3.76
N PRO A 70 18.61 7.17 -3.81
CA PRO A 70 19.43 7.13 -5.02
C PRO A 70 19.50 5.73 -5.65
N GLU A 71 19.62 4.69 -4.82
CA GLU A 71 19.64 3.29 -5.26
C GLU A 71 18.31 2.90 -5.92
N THR A 72 17.18 3.39 -5.40
CA THR A 72 15.87 3.17 -6.04
C THR A 72 15.82 3.81 -7.42
N GLU A 73 16.35 5.03 -7.59
CA GLU A 73 16.38 5.69 -8.90
C GLU A 73 17.30 4.97 -9.88
N GLU A 74 18.46 4.47 -9.44
CA GLU A 74 19.36 3.66 -10.25
C GLU A 74 18.66 2.38 -10.73
N GLN A 75 17.98 1.66 -9.83
CA GLN A 75 17.23 0.46 -10.21
C GLN A 75 16.09 0.73 -11.18
N ILE A 76 15.41 1.88 -11.07
CA ILE A 76 14.39 2.30 -12.05
C ILE A 76 15.04 2.54 -13.42
N ARG A 77 16.16 3.25 -13.45
CA ARG A 77 16.90 3.56 -14.69
C ARG A 77 17.37 2.30 -15.39
N GLU A 78 17.89 1.35 -14.61
CA GLU A 78 18.37 0.06 -15.10
C GLU A 78 17.24 -0.95 -15.38
N GLN A 79 15.99 -0.60 -15.06
CA GLN A 79 14.82 -1.47 -15.21
C GLN A 79 14.95 -2.79 -14.43
N VAL A 80 15.56 -2.73 -13.25
CA VAL A 80 15.76 -3.88 -12.36
C VAL A 80 15.01 -3.76 -11.04
N LEU A 81 14.32 -2.63 -10.80
CA LEU A 81 13.49 -2.45 -9.61
C LEU A 81 12.42 -3.56 -9.56
N HIS A 82 12.35 -4.28 -8.44
CA HIS A 82 11.52 -5.47 -8.25
C HIS A 82 11.74 -6.60 -9.27
N ARG A 83 12.86 -6.56 -10.01
CA ARG A 83 13.18 -7.47 -11.12
C ARG A 83 12.07 -7.61 -12.16
N PHE A 84 11.27 -6.55 -12.30
CA PHE A 84 10.15 -6.51 -13.21
C PHE A 84 10.65 -6.12 -14.60
N ASP A 85 10.54 -7.02 -15.55
CA ASP A 85 11.04 -6.87 -16.92
C ASP A 85 9.98 -6.18 -17.79
N LEU A 86 10.20 -4.94 -18.23
CA LEU A 86 9.28 -4.24 -19.13
C LEU A 86 9.62 -4.44 -20.61
N SER A 87 10.76 -5.05 -20.93
CA SER A 87 11.35 -5.04 -22.26
C SER A 87 10.55 -5.84 -23.29
N HIS A 88 9.75 -6.82 -22.84
CA HIS A 88 8.98 -7.69 -23.72
C HIS A 88 7.65 -7.08 -24.23
N TRP A 89 7.18 -5.98 -23.65
CA TRP A 89 5.73 -5.65 -23.64
C TRP A 89 5.37 -4.19 -23.95
N PHE A 90 6.22 -3.48 -24.69
CA PHE A 90 5.99 -2.05 -24.94
C PHE A 90 4.62 -1.72 -25.57
N LEU A 91 4.03 -2.66 -26.34
CA LEU A 91 2.71 -2.49 -26.99
C LEU A 91 1.74 -3.67 -26.77
N TYR A 92 2.17 -4.72 -26.07
CA TYR A 92 1.41 -5.94 -25.84
C TYR A 92 1.52 -6.34 -24.38
N ALA A 93 0.51 -7.00 -23.84
CA ALA A 93 0.57 -7.65 -22.53
C ALA A 93 -0.10 -9.02 -22.63
N CYS A 94 0.20 -9.93 -21.70
CA CYS A 94 -0.44 -11.26 -21.63
C CYS A 94 -1.35 -11.40 -20.40
N VAL A 95 -1.23 -10.47 -19.46
CA VAL A 95 -1.99 -10.41 -18.22
C VAL A 95 -2.55 -9.01 -18.02
N ARG A 96 -3.61 -8.93 -17.22
CA ARG A 96 -4.37 -7.71 -16.98
C ARG A 96 -3.96 -7.03 -15.67
N ASP A 97 -3.58 -7.80 -14.66
CA ASP A 97 -3.08 -7.27 -13.40
C ASP A 97 -1.61 -7.68 -13.21
N TRP A 98 -0.74 -6.69 -13.34
CA TRP A 98 0.71 -6.88 -13.34
C TRP A 98 1.27 -7.11 -11.94
N SER A 99 0.49 -6.82 -10.90
CA SER A 99 0.89 -7.08 -9.52
C SER A 99 0.85 -8.57 -9.16
N VAL A 100 -0.06 -9.34 -9.79
CA VAL A 100 -0.40 -10.68 -9.28
C VAL A 100 -0.53 -11.79 -10.32
N GLU A 101 -0.72 -11.47 -11.61
CA GLU A 101 -1.04 -12.50 -12.62
C GLU A 101 0.18 -13.07 -13.39
N PHE A 102 1.36 -12.47 -13.24
CA PHE A 102 2.57 -13.00 -13.88
C PHE A 102 3.12 -14.24 -13.17
N GLU A 103 3.72 -15.15 -13.93
CA GLU A 103 4.61 -16.18 -13.40
C GLU A 103 6.02 -15.62 -13.21
N TRP A 104 6.73 -16.12 -12.20
CA TRP A 104 8.09 -15.69 -11.90
C TRP A 104 9.09 -16.82 -12.11
N HIS A 105 9.92 -16.69 -13.15
CA HIS A 105 10.97 -17.66 -13.48
C HIS A 105 12.33 -16.98 -13.40
N SER A 106 13.28 -17.59 -12.69
CA SER A 106 14.62 -17.03 -12.45
C SER A 106 14.61 -15.59 -11.92
N GLY A 107 13.56 -15.23 -11.17
CA GLY A 107 13.39 -13.90 -10.59
C GLY A 107 12.92 -12.82 -11.57
N LYS A 108 12.47 -13.17 -12.77
CA LYS A 108 11.81 -12.25 -13.72
C LYS A 108 10.36 -12.64 -13.92
N ASN A 109 9.50 -11.65 -14.13
CA ASN A 109 8.12 -11.91 -14.50
C ASN A 109 8.03 -12.38 -15.96
N THR A 110 7.11 -13.31 -16.21
CA THR A 110 6.89 -13.98 -17.49
C THR A 110 5.41 -14.27 -17.67
N CYS A 111 4.97 -14.35 -18.92
CA CYS A 111 3.60 -14.69 -19.24
C CYS A 111 3.29 -16.14 -18.80
N PRO A 112 2.13 -16.39 -18.18
CA PRO A 112 1.66 -17.75 -17.95
C PRO A 112 1.59 -18.54 -19.26
N SER A 113 1.85 -19.84 -19.19
CA SER A 113 2.02 -20.69 -20.39
C SER A 113 0.76 -20.75 -21.27
N GLU A 114 -0.43 -20.59 -20.69
CA GLU A 114 -1.72 -20.58 -21.37
C GLU A 114 -2.17 -19.21 -21.88
N LYS A 115 -1.36 -18.16 -21.66
CA LYS A 115 -1.70 -16.78 -22.02
C LYS A 115 -0.89 -16.32 -23.23
N GLU A 116 -1.62 -15.93 -24.27
CA GLU A 116 -1.04 -15.26 -25.43
C GLU A 116 -0.90 -13.75 -25.18
N CYS A 117 0.16 -13.14 -25.74
CA CYS A 117 0.34 -11.69 -25.78
C CYS A 117 -0.72 -11.05 -26.68
N LYS A 118 -1.45 -10.06 -26.13
CA LYS A 118 -2.49 -9.30 -26.82
C LYS A 118 -2.20 -7.80 -26.74
N SER A 119 -2.78 -7.02 -27.64
CA SER A 119 -2.68 -5.56 -27.56
C SER A 119 -3.31 -5.03 -26.27
N PHE A 120 -2.84 -3.89 -25.77
CA PHE A 120 -3.46 -3.22 -24.62
C PHE A 120 -4.96 -2.96 -24.84
N SER A 121 -5.38 -2.59 -26.06
CA SER A 121 -6.78 -2.37 -26.40
C SER A 121 -7.66 -3.63 -26.32
N SER A 122 -7.07 -4.82 -26.45
CA SER A 122 -7.79 -6.08 -26.29
C SER A 122 -7.95 -6.46 -24.81
N ILE A 123 -6.97 -6.13 -23.97
CA ILE A 123 -6.98 -6.45 -22.53
C ILE A 123 -7.76 -5.40 -21.73
N TYR A 124 -7.63 -4.12 -22.09
CA TYR A 124 -8.20 -2.99 -21.39
C TYR A 124 -9.20 -2.25 -22.27
N LYS A 125 -10.43 -2.10 -21.77
CA LYS A 125 -11.55 -1.53 -22.52
C LYS A 125 -11.36 -0.04 -22.84
N HIS A 126 -10.77 0.71 -21.92
CA HIS A 126 -10.51 2.15 -22.02
C HIS A 126 -9.45 2.59 -20.99
N SER A 127 -9.01 3.85 -21.03
CA SER A 127 -7.96 4.37 -20.13
C SER A 127 -8.25 4.17 -18.65
N LYS A 128 -9.50 4.39 -18.21
CA LYS A 128 -9.90 4.10 -16.82
C LYS A 128 -9.72 2.63 -16.45
N ASP A 129 -10.02 1.73 -17.38
CA ASP A 129 -9.94 0.28 -17.16
C ASP A 129 -8.48 -0.15 -16.96
N PHE A 130 -7.59 0.42 -17.77
CA PHE A 130 -6.15 0.26 -17.65
C PHE A 130 -5.64 0.74 -16.29
N CYS A 131 -5.85 2.02 -15.96
CA CYS A 131 -5.30 2.62 -14.73
C CYS A 131 -5.78 1.90 -13.47
N GLU A 132 -7.06 1.51 -13.40
CA GLU A 132 -7.64 0.87 -12.21
C GLU A 132 -7.33 -0.63 -12.11
N SER A 133 -6.83 -1.28 -13.17
CA SER A 133 -6.61 -2.74 -13.16
C SER A 133 -5.15 -3.16 -13.19
N ILE A 134 -4.26 -2.40 -13.82
CA ILE A 134 -2.89 -2.87 -14.09
C ILE A 134 -2.06 -3.11 -12.82
N TRP A 135 -2.36 -2.42 -11.72
CA TRP A 135 -1.60 -2.53 -10.46
C TRP A 135 -2.53 -2.87 -9.29
N ASP A 136 -3.30 -3.95 -9.37
CA ASP A 136 -4.21 -4.45 -8.30
C ASP A 136 -5.02 -3.33 -7.62
N GLY A 137 -5.70 -2.49 -8.41
CA GLY A 137 -6.54 -1.42 -7.88
C GLY A 137 -5.78 -0.30 -7.14
N SER A 138 -4.45 -0.20 -7.29
CA SER A 138 -3.62 0.85 -6.66
C SER A 138 -4.03 2.26 -7.07
N TRP A 139 -4.72 2.41 -8.21
CA TRP A 139 -5.20 3.69 -8.71
C TRP A 139 -6.71 3.69 -8.88
N ARG A 140 -7.30 4.85 -8.62
CA ARG A 140 -8.69 5.15 -8.96
C ARG A 140 -8.72 6.41 -9.80
N VAL A 141 -9.34 6.34 -10.98
CA VAL A 141 -9.41 7.49 -11.87
C VAL A 141 -10.45 8.48 -11.36
N GLU A 142 -10.03 9.72 -11.21
CA GLU A 142 -10.84 10.84 -10.75
C GLU A 142 -11.02 11.85 -11.89
N ARG A 143 -12.24 12.39 -12.04
CA ARG A 143 -12.57 13.33 -13.13
C ARG A 143 -12.48 14.79 -12.69
N SER A 144 -12.48 15.04 -11.39
CA SER A 144 -12.27 16.38 -10.83
C SER A 144 -10.80 16.78 -10.80
N ASP A 145 -10.55 18.05 -10.49
CA ASP A 145 -9.23 18.63 -10.22
C ASP A 145 -8.65 18.19 -8.87
N ARG A 146 -9.33 17.31 -8.12
CA ARG A 146 -8.91 16.83 -6.80
C ARG A 146 -8.14 15.52 -6.92
N CYS A 147 -7.22 15.42 -7.87
CA CYS A 147 -6.53 14.18 -8.23
C CYS A 147 -5.02 14.36 -8.34
N PHE A 148 -4.27 13.26 -8.20
CA PHE A 148 -2.82 13.28 -8.42
C PHE A 148 -2.50 13.28 -9.91
N HIS A 149 -1.47 14.03 -10.30
CA HIS A 149 -0.89 14.00 -11.64
C HIS A 149 0.49 13.32 -11.61
N PHE A 150 0.80 12.54 -12.63
CA PHE A 150 2.09 11.84 -12.77
C PHE A 150 3.13 12.64 -13.56
N THR A 151 2.69 13.33 -14.60
CA THR A 151 3.50 14.20 -15.46
C THR A 151 2.61 15.34 -15.96
N SER A 152 3.17 16.51 -16.27
CA SER A 152 2.38 17.66 -16.76
C SER A 152 3.24 18.69 -17.49
N ASN A 153 2.66 19.31 -18.52
CA ASN A 153 3.16 20.54 -19.19
C ASN A 153 2.67 21.84 -18.49
N ALA A 154 1.95 21.74 -17.37
CA ALA A 154 1.33 22.86 -16.67
C ALA A 154 1.63 22.80 -15.16
N ALA A 155 2.18 23.91 -14.64
CA ALA A 155 2.63 24.15 -13.26
C ALA A 155 3.53 23.01 -12.68
N PRO A 156 4.27 23.24 -11.59
CA PRO A 156 4.99 22.14 -10.96
C PRO A 156 3.97 21.18 -10.35
N PHE A 157 3.66 20.06 -11.02
CA PHE A 157 2.60 19.13 -10.62
C PHE A 157 2.78 18.58 -9.20
N HIS A 158 4.01 18.56 -8.67
CA HIS A 158 4.30 18.25 -7.27
C HIS A 158 3.59 19.22 -6.30
N LYS A 159 3.47 20.50 -6.65
CA LYS A 159 2.72 21.48 -5.84
C LYS A 159 1.23 21.13 -5.83
N HIS A 160 0.66 20.81 -6.99
CA HIS A 160 -0.73 20.38 -7.11
C HIS A 160 -0.99 19.10 -6.30
N ASN A 161 -0.14 18.09 -6.45
CA ASN A 161 -0.20 16.84 -5.70
C ASN A 161 -0.14 17.07 -4.18
N ARG A 162 0.66 18.04 -3.72
CA ARG A 162 0.71 18.45 -2.31
C ARG A 162 -0.60 19.08 -1.85
N GLU A 163 -1.19 19.96 -2.64
CA GLU A 163 -2.49 20.59 -2.34
C GLU A 163 -3.61 19.54 -2.26
N VAL A 164 -3.65 18.59 -3.20
CA VAL A 164 -4.58 17.46 -3.20
C VAL A 164 -4.40 16.60 -1.94
N SER A 165 -3.15 16.31 -1.57
CA SER A 165 -2.81 15.58 -0.34
C SER A 165 -3.35 16.28 0.91
N VAL A 166 -3.13 17.60 1.02
CA VAL A 166 -3.62 18.42 2.14
C VAL A 166 -5.15 18.40 2.23
N LEU A 167 -5.84 18.58 1.10
CA LEU A 167 -7.30 18.54 1.06
C LEU A 167 -7.83 17.18 1.53
N ARG A 168 -7.21 16.09 1.08
CA ARG A 168 -7.70 14.75 1.41
C ARG A 168 -7.39 14.35 2.84
N ALA A 169 -6.22 14.72 3.35
CA ALA A 169 -5.85 14.54 4.76
C ALA A 169 -6.83 15.25 5.70
N LYS A 170 -7.22 16.50 5.41
CA LYS A 170 -8.21 17.25 6.21
C LYS A 170 -9.54 16.51 6.31
N GLU A 171 -10.03 15.95 5.19
CA GLU A 171 -11.27 15.18 5.18
C GLU A 171 -11.18 13.88 5.98
N ILE A 172 -10.05 13.17 5.90
CA ILE A 172 -9.80 11.94 6.65
C ILE A 172 -9.75 12.25 8.15
N LEU A 173 -8.94 13.23 8.55
CA LEU A 173 -8.81 13.64 9.96
C LEU A 173 -10.14 14.09 10.56
N LYS A 174 -10.94 14.86 9.81
CA LYS A 174 -12.30 15.25 10.23
C LYS A 174 -13.21 14.04 10.47
N ARG A 175 -13.10 12.99 9.65
CA ARG A 175 -13.89 11.75 9.84
C ARG A 175 -13.40 10.96 11.05
N LEU A 176 -12.09 10.90 11.27
CA LEU A 176 -11.50 10.21 12.41
C LEU A 176 -11.90 10.89 13.74
N THR A 177 -11.90 12.22 13.79
CA THR A 177 -12.31 12.99 14.99
C THR A 177 -13.83 12.99 15.21
N ALA A 178 -14.64 12.99 14.15
CA ALA A 178 -16.10 12.85 14.27
C ALA A 178 -16.50 11.45 14.74
N GLY A 179 -15.78 10.41 14.30
CA GLY A 179 -16.02 9.01 14.66
C GLY A 179 -15.57 8.63 16.08
N THR A 180 -14.75 9.44 16.74
CA THR A 180 -14.25 9.19 18.10
C THR A 180 -15.31 9.36 19.20
N THR A 181 -16.55 9.71 18.82
CA THR A 181 -17.73 9.67 19.70
C THR A 181 -18.34 8.26 19.86
N ARG A 182 -17.78 7.19 19.29
CA ARG A 182 -18.21 5.80 19.58
C ARG A 182 -17.08 4.87 20.07
N PRO A 183 -16.63 4.98 21.32
CA PRO A 183 -15.64 4.07 21.92
C PRO A 183 -16.23 2.73 22.40
N LYS A 184 -17.24 2.14 21.72
CA LYS A 184 -17.89 0.89 22.20
C LYS A 184 -18.01 -0.26 21.20
N MET A 185 -17.67 -0.08 19.92
CA MET A 185 -17.92 -1.12 18.91
C MET A 185 -16.68 -1.91 18.45
N GLN A 186 -15.47 -1.35 18.59
CA GLN A 186 -14.23 -2.05 18.22
C GLN A 186 -13.87 -3.14 19.23
N ALA A 187 -14.03 -2.88 20.54
CA ALA A 187 -13.76 -3.88 21.58
C ALA A 187 -14.64 -5.14 21.45
N LEU A 188 -15.92 -4.98 21.06
CA LEU A 188 -16.86 -6.09 20.91
C LEU A 188 -16.54 -6.97 19.68
N ARG A 189 -16.10 -6.36 18.58
CA ARG A 189 -15.69 -7.09 17.36
C ARG A 189 -14.39 -7.87 17.57
N THR A 190 -13.41 -7.29 18.23
CA THR A 190 -12.15 -7.98 18.57
C THR A 190 -12.42 -9.15 19.53
N TRP A 191 -13.34 -8.99 20.48
CA TRP A 191 -13.76 -10.07 21.37
C TRP A 191 -14.38 -11.26 20.62
N LEU A 192 -15.28 -10.99 19.66
CA LEU A 192 -15.94 -12.03 18.87
C LEU A 192 -14.98 -12.81 17.97
N VAL A 193 -14.00 -12.12 17.35
CA VAL A 193 -12.99 -12.76 16.49
C VAL A 193 -12.04 -13.65 17.32
N CYS A 194 -11.59 -13.17 18.48
CA CYS A 194 -10.76 -13.97 19.39
C CYS A 194 -11.54 -15.16 19.98
N ALA A 195 -12.82 -14.99 20.34
CA ALA A 195 -13.67 -16.07 20.83
C ALA A 195 -13.90 -17.15 19.77
N ALA A 196 -14.13 -16.77 18.51
CA ALA A 196 -14.29 -17.71 17.40
C ALA A 196 -13.01 -18.55 17.17
N PHE A 197 -11.83 -17.93 17.28
CA PHE A 197 -10.54 -18.64 17.17
C PHE A 197 -10.33 -19.65 18.31
N MET A 198 -10.73 -19.32 19.54
CA MET A 198 -10.63 -20.24 20.69
C MET A 198 -11.60 -21.42 20.61
N ILE A 199 -12.79 -21.24 20.03
CA ILE A 199 -13.75 -22.33 19.81
C ILE A 199 -13.22 -23.32 18.77
N VAL A 200 -12.59 -22.83 17.69
CA VAL A 200 -12.01 -23.68 16.64
C VAL A 200 -10.79 -24.47 17.14
N SER A 201 -9.97 -23.92 18.04
CA SER A 201 -8.81 -24.63 18.59
C SER A 201 -9.18 -25.73 19.59
N GLN A 202 -10.34 -25.64 20.25
CA GLN A 202 -10.81 -26.66 21.19
C GLN A 202 -11.55 -27.83 20.53
N GLY A 203 -11.93 -27.72 19.24
CA GLY A 203 -12.62 -28.76 18.48
C GLY A 203 -11.73 -29.71 17.68
N ARG A 204 -10.40 -29.62 17.82
CA ARG A 204 -9.44 -30.59 17.26
C ARG A 204 -8.76 -31.36 18.38
N HIS A 205 -9.50 -32.26 19.02
CA HIS A 205 -8.97 -33.41 19.75
C HIS A 205 -9.89 -34.60 19.51
#